data_AF-A0A1J6KN86-F1
#
_entry.id   AF-A0A1J6KN86-F1
#
_cell.length_a   1.000
_cell.length_b   1.000
_cell.length_c   1.000
_cell.angle_alpha   90.00
_cell.angle_beta   90.00
_cell.angle_gamma   90.00
#
_symmetry.space_group_name_H-M   'P 1'
#
loop_
_entity.id
_entity.type
_entity.pdbx_description
1 polymer ?
#
loop_
_entity_poly.entity_id
_entity_poly.type
_entity_poly.pdbx_seq_one_letter_code
_entity_poly.pdbx_strand_id
1 'polypeptide(L)' 'SERRNEIEALKLENEMLRLENKLLSERKKNLLCSTCREREKQEKIIEQVLKEIDQVKTEYEKLPSSGPRNSQ' A
#
# COMPACT_ATOMS: atom_id res chain seq x y z
N SER A 1 12.31 -16.59 14.06
CA SER A 1 11.33 -17.68 14.11
C SER A 1 10.27 -17.42 13.06
N GLU A 2 9.74 -18.46 12.41
CA GLU A 2 8.72 -18.37 11.35
C GLU A 2 7.50 -17.54 11.80
N ARG A 3 7.04 -17.72 13.03
CA ARG A 3 5.96 -16.92 13.64
C ARG A 3 6.21 -15.40 13.66
N ARG A 4 7.47 -14.94 13.75
CA ARG A 4 7.78 -13.50 13.65
C ARG A 4 7.63 -13.00 12.22
N ASN A 5 7.95 -13.84 11.22
CA ASN A 5 7.80 -13.49 9.81
C ASN A 5 6.31 -13.42 9.42
N GLU A 6 5.49 -14.36 9.92
CA GLU A 6 4.03 -14.33 9.73
C GLU A 6 3.38 -13.07 10.31
N ILE A 7 3.77 -12.68 11.53
CA ILE A 7 3.27 -11.45 12.17
C ILE A 7 3.66 -10.23 11.33
N GLU A 8 4.88 -10.19 10.81
CA GLU A 8 5.33 -9.06 10.00
C GLU A 8 4.62 -9.01 8.64
N ALA A 9 4.41 -10.16 8.00
CA ALA A 9 3.61 -10.28 6.78
C ALA A 9 2.20 -9.71 6.98
N LEU A 10 1.51 -10.12 8.05
CA LEU A 10 0.17 -9.61 8.38
C LEU A 10 0.16 -8.10 8.65
N LYS A 11 1.20 -7.52 9.25
CA LYS A 11 1.28 -6.05 9.44
C LYS A 11 1.42 -5.34 8.10
N LEU A 12 2.28 -5.84 7.22
CA LEU A 12 2.49 -5.26 5.89
C LEU A 12 1.23 -5.38 5.02
N GLU A 13 0.51 -6.51 5.09
CA GLU A 13 -0.80 -6.66 4.42
C GLU A 13 -1.83 -5.65 4.94
N ASN A 14 -1.93 -5.48 6.26
CA ASN A 14 -2.84 -4.49 6.85
C ASN A 14 -2.48 -3.06 6.45
N GLU A 15 -1.18 -2.73 6.42
CA GLU A 15 -0.73 -1.41 5.99
C GLU A 15 -1.03 -1.17 4.50
N MET A 16 -0.85 -2.20 3.65
CA MET A 16 -1.19 -2.12 2.24
C MET A 16 -2.69 -1.85 2.04
N LEU A 17 -3.57 -2.57 2.76
CA LEU A 17 -5.01 -2.31 2.74
C LEU A 17 -5.36 -0.88 3.22
N ARG A 18 -4.66 -0.37 4.25
CA ARG A 18 -4.86 1.00 4.74
C ARG A 18 -4.49 2.04 3.67
N LEU A 19 -3.37 1.82 2.97
CA LEU A 19 -2.88 2.71 1.92
C LEU A 19 -3.78 2.65 0.67
N GLU A 20 -4.28 1.47 0.28
CA GLU A 20 -5.24 1.33 -0.82
C GLU A 20 -6.54 2.09 -0.54
N ASN A 21 -7.06 1.99 0.69
CA ASN A 21 -8.23 2.76 1.11
C ASN A 21 -7.97 4.27 1.08
N LYS A 22 -6.78 4.71 1.53
CA LYS A 22 -6.34 6.11 1.43
C LYS A 22 -6.30 6.54 -0.05
N LEU A 23 -5.69 5.74 -0.93
CA LEU A 23 -5.60 6.03 -2.36
C LEU A 23 -6.99 6.22 -3.00
N LEU A 24 -7.95 5.34 -2.68
CA LEU A 24 -9.33 5.46 -3.16
C LEU A 24 -9.99 6.76 -2.68
N SER A 25 -9.82 7.10 -1.40
CA SER A 25 -10.33 8.35 -0.81
C SER A 25 -9.74 9.59 -1.48
N GLU A 26 -8.41 9.61 -1.67
CA GLU A 26 -7.70 10.72 -2.32
C GLU A 26 -8.06 10.86 -3.81
N ARG A 27 -8.25 9.75 -4.53
CA ARG A 27 -8.77 9.76 -5.91
C ARG A 27 -10.19 10.31 -6.00
N LYS A 28 -11.06 9.94 -5.04
CA LYS A 28 -12.41 10.50 -4.96
C LYS A 28 -12.39 12.00 -4.70
N LYS A 29 -11.53 12.48 -3.79
CA LYS A 29 -11.33 13.93 -3.57
C LYS A 29 -10.86 14.62 -4.84
N ASN A 30 -9.90 14.03 -5.56
CA ASN A 30 -9.35 14.59 -6.80
C ASN A 30 -10.43 14.78 -7.88
N LEU A 31 -11.32 13.79 -8.01
CA LEU A 31 -12.44 13.84 -8.94
C LEU A 31 -13.41 14.98 -8.62
N LEU A 32 -13.57 15.30 -7.33
CA LEU A 32 -14.46 16.35 -6.83
C LEU A 32 -13.80 17.74 -6.76
N CYS A 33 -12.50 17.85 -7.07
CA CYS A 33 -11.79 19.13 -7.05
C CYS A 33 -12.38 20.11 -8.07
N SER A 34 -12.62 21.34 -7.61
CA SER A 34 -13.24 22.41 -8.39
C SER A 34 -12.22 23.31 -9.09
N THR A 35 -10.96 23.27 -8.64
CA THR A 35 -9.89 24.13 -9.16
C THR A 35 -8.67 23.32 -9.58
N CYS A 36 -7.91 23.83 -10.56
CA CYS A 36 -6.66 23.20 -11.00
C CYS A 36 -5.64 23.08 -9.86
N ARG A 37 -5.58 24.08 -8.97
CA ARG A 37 -4.65 24.09 -7.83
C ARG A 37 -4.97 22.99 -6.81
N GLU A 38 -6.24 22.75 -6.52
CA GLU A 38 -6.65 21.65 -5.64
C GLU A 38 -6.32 20.30 -6.26
N ARG A 39 -6.55 20.15 -7.57
CA ARG A 39 -6.21 18.94 -8.33
C ARG A 39 -4.71 18.65 -8.28
N GLU A 40 -3.86 19.63 -8.59
CA GLU A 40 -2.40 19.47 -8.51
C GLU A 40 -1.92 19.06 -7.11
N LYS A 41 -2.50 19.66 -6.06
CA LYS A 41 -2.18 19.28 -4.67
C LYS A 41 -2.59 17.84 -4.40
N GLN A 42 -3.76 17.44 -4.89
CA GLN A 42 -4.31 16.11 -4.66
C GLN A 42 -3.57 15.04 -5.46
N GLU A 43 -3.11 15.34 -6.68
CA GLU A 43 -2.25 14.48 -7.50
C GLU A 43 -0.91 14.20 -6.79
N LYS A 44 -0.26 15.21 -6.20
CA LYS A 44 0.95 15.01 -5.39
C LYS A 44 0.73 14.09 -4.20
N ILE A 45 -0.43 14.18 -3.55
CA ILE A 45 -0.78 13.27 -2.44
C ILE A 45 -0.96 11.84 -2.98
N ILE A 46 -1.66 11.67 -4.11
CA ILE A 46 -1.87 10.38 -4.76
C ILE A 46 -0.53 9.73 -5.15
N GLU A 47 0.37 10.49 -5.77
CA GLU A 47 1.72 10.03 -6.12
C GLU A 47 2.51 9.58 -4.88
N GLN A 48 2.41 10.31 -3.78
CA GLN A 48 3.07 9.94 -2.53
C GLN A 48 2.50 8.64 -1.96
N VAL A 49 1.18 8.45 -1.99
CA VAL A 49 0.54 7.21 -1.52
C VAL A 49 0.93 6.02 -2.39
N LEU A 50 1.04 6.19 -3.72
CA LEU A 50 1.51 5.14 -4.62
C LEU A 50 2.95 4.72 -4.29
N LYS A 51 3.84 5.67 -3.98
CA LYS A 51 5.20 5.37 -3.53
C LYS A 51 5.22 4.61 -2.20
N GLU A 52 4.36 4.98 -1.25
CA GLU A 52 4.21 4.26 0.02
C GLU A 52 3.76 2.81 -0.21
N ILE A 53 2.81 2.58 -1.12
CA ILE A 53 2.36 1.22 -1.49
C ILE A 53 3.51 0.40 -2.09
N ASP A 54 4.25 0.96 -3.05
CA ASP A 54 5.37 0.27 -3.69
C ASP A 54 6.47 -0.10 -2.68
N GLN A 55 6.73 0.76 -1.69
CA GLN A 55 7.65 0.48 -0.59
C GLN A 55 7.17 -0.69 0.27
N VAL A 56 5.91 -0.66 0.72
CA VAL A 56 5.33 -1.75 1.53
C VAL A 56 5.36 -3.07 0.77
N LYS A 57 5.02 -3.05 -0.52
CA LYS A 57 5.09 -4.24 -1.38
C LYS A 57 6.52 -4.78 -1.49
N THR A 58 7.49 -3.90 -1.67
CA THR A 58 8.91 -4.28 -1.70
C THR A 58 9.36 -4.92 -0.39
N GLU A 59 8.95 -4.36 0.76
CA GLU A 59 9.27 -4.96 2.07
C GLU A 59 8.57 -6.31 2.28
N TYR A 60 7.34 -6.46 1.80
CA TYR A 60 6.61 -7.73 1.86
C TYR A 60 7.31 -8.82 1.02
N GLU A 61 7.75 -8.49 -0.20
CA GLU A 61 8.47 -9.42 -1.09
C GLU A 61 9.85 -9.83 -0.55
N LYS A 62 10.46 -9.04 0.34
CA LYS A 62 11.72 -9.39 1.03
C LYS A 62 11.52 -10.38 2.17
N LEU A 63 10.28 -10.56 2.67
CA LEU A 63 10.05 -11.53 3.72
C LEU A 63 10.34 -12.94 3.19
N PRO A 64 11.10 -13.75 3.94
CA PRO A 64 11.35 -15.13 3.53
C PRO A 64 10.00 -15.84 3.42
N SER A 65 9.73 -16.41 2.25
CA SER A 65 8.56 -17.25 1.99
C SER A 65 8.41 -18.26 3.15
N SER A 66 7.44 -18.05 4.03
CA SER A 66 6.96 -19.09 4.92
C SER A 66 6.22 -20.11 4.06
N GLY A 67 6.97 -21.04 3.49
CA GLY A 67 6.39 -22.23 2.87
C GLY A 67 5.57 -23.02 3.90
N PRO A 68 4.68 -23.91 3.45
CA PRO A 68 5.09 -24.93 2.49
C PRO A 68 4.79 -24.51 1.06
N ARG A 69 5.77 -24.73 0.17
CA ARG A 69 5.43 -25.10 -1.20
C ARG A 69 4.47 -26.29 -1.07
N ASN A 70 3.23 -26.15 -1.50
CA ASN A 70 2.46 -27.31 -1.89
C ASN A 70 3.23 -27.97 -3.04
N SER A 71 4.12 -28.89 -2.68
CA SER A 71 4.63 -29.90 -3.58
C SER A 71 3.45 -30.81 -3.85
N GLN A 72 2.90 -30.68 -5.05
CA GLN A 72 2.04 -31.70 -5.65
C GLN A 72 2.75 -33.05 -5.69
#